data_AF-A0A519SUU2-F1
#
_entry.id   AF-A0A519SUU2-F1
#
_cell.length_a   1.000
_cell.length_b   1.000
_cell.length_c   1.000
_cell.angle_alpha   90.00
_cell.angle_beta   90.00
_cell.angle_gamma   90.00
#
_symmetry.space_group_name_H-M   'P 1'
#
loop_
_entity.id
_entity.type
_entity.pdbx_description
1 polymer ?
#
loop_
_entity_poly.entity_id
_entity_poly.type
_entity_poly.pdbx_seq_one_letter_code
_entity_poly.pdbx_strand_id
1 'polypeptide(L)'
;MKKNQITFILLIGIITNSFAQKEMAIKDNLQQKQLFFVDSTNLARFNFARLSPLFIQDLMPKQISRIGIAYQREQGGFVEAQGSTKTNTAHLRSDGVTELKGIRLYGSFDYRKVFEDSTRFAHQTRNNTTTPYYYGSPVNNHYERAIYDFKVLGARNFLADRLTAGIGLEYKVADHFANNDPRGAVNEYQLNTKASLSYNITNKISFGAGYILGYGQEKITVGYKNPIYYESLTSPRHVNYLVNGYGEPTPKTSNRNYNNFQDRSGFEGVFSVKNTKIGSFYLHGSLIDEKQIYDYRTSAEITDMAYFDLSKTTFDLLWTKTVAKGNLTTNLSYQNLAGEDFNLVYFAKNYVYSANELILIVH
;
A
#
# COMPACT_ATOMS: atom_id res chain seq x y z
N MET A 1 -45.53 4.18 3.01
CA MET A 1 -44.72 5.33 3.43
C MET A 1 -43.88 4.97 4.65
N LYS A 2 -42.57 4.76 4.50
CA LYS A 2 -41.54 4.99 5.52
C LYS A 2 -40.26 5.33 4.76
N LYS A 3 -39.93 6.63 4.73
CA LYS A 3 -38.70 7.17 4.15
C LYS A 3 -37.54 6.76 5.06
N ASN A 4 -36.68 5.86 4.62
CA ASN A 4 -35.39 5.64 5.27
C ASN A 4 -34.47 6.78 4.84
N GLN A 5 -34.20 7.70 5.76
CA GLN A 5 -33.19 8.73 5.59
C GLN A 5 -31.82 8.08 5.79
N ILE A 6 -30.98 8.13 4.76
CA ILE A 6 -29.57 7.76 4.82
C ILE A 6 -28.83 8.97 5.37
N THR A 7 -28.31 8.86 6.58
CA THR A 7 -27.50 9.90 7.22
C THR A 7 -26.03 9.63 6.90
N PHE A 8 -25.39 10.52 6.14
CA PHE A 8 -23.93 10.54 6.00
C PHE A 8 -23.31 11.09 7.30
N ILE A 9 -22.49 10.28 7.97
CA ILE A 9 -21.67 10.73 9.09
C ILE A 9 -20.32 11.17 8.52
N LEU A 10 -20.05 12.47 8.57
CA LEU A 10 -18.77 13.06 8.23
C LEU A 10 -17.80 12.82 9.40
N LEU A 11 -16.83 11.92 9.22
CA LEU A 11 -15.76 11.71 10.21
C LEU A 11 -14.72 12.84 10.07
N ILE A 12 -14.69 13.74 11.06
CA ILE A 12 -13.66 14.78 11.17
C ILE A 12 -12.51 14.19 12.01
N GLY A 13 -11.44 13.76 11.35
CA GLY A 13 -10.19 13.40 12.01
C GLY A 13 -9.43 14.66 12.44
N ILE A 14 -9.20 14.82 13.74
CA ILE A 14 -8.35 15.89 14.27
C ILE A 14 -6.89 15.48 14.10
N ILE A 15 -6.17 16.11 13.17
CA ILE A 15 -4.72 15.96 13.01
C ILE A 15 -4.05 17.06 13.84
N THR A 16 -3.47 16.71 14.98
CA THR A 16 -2.60 17.63 15.74
C THR A 16 -1.16 17.51 15.23
N ASN A 17 -0.64 18.56 14.59
CA ASN A 17 0.77 18.64 14.21
C ASN A 17 1.55 19.46 15.26
N SER A 18 2.62 18.90 15.82
CA SER A 18 3.54 19.59 16.74
C SER A 18 4.83 19.97 16.00
N PHE A 19 5.28 21.22 16.08
CA PHE A 19 6.51 21.69 15.42
C PHE A 19 7.45 22.37 16.42
N ALA A 20 8.74 22.00 16.39
CA ALA A 20 9.79 22.61 17.20
C ALA A 20 10.27 23.94 16.59
N GLN A 21 10.43 24.97 17.44
CA GLN A 21 10.86 26.33 17.08
C GLN A 21 12.35 26.56 17.35
N LYS A 22 13.03 27.30 16.46
CA LYS A 22 14.20 28.13 16.78
C LYS A 22 14.22 29.41 15.93
N GLU A 23 14.64 30.51 16.56
CA GLU A 23 14.48 31.94 16.23
C GLU A 23 14.94 32.41 14.83
N MET A 24 14.07 33.17 14.13
CA MET A 24 13.99 34.65 14.02
C MET A 24 14.92 35.37 13.00
N ALA A 25 15.17 34.73 11.86
CA ALA A 25 15.31 35.41 10.55
C ALA A 25 14.58 34.66 9.41
N ILE A 26 13.85 33.60 9.78
CA ILE A 26 13.34 32.53 8.91
C ILE A 26 11.81 32.63 8.76
N LYS A 27 11.16 33.71 9.25
CA LYS A 27 9.68 33.74 9.42
C LYS A 27 8.91 33.58 8.11
N ASP A 28 9.32 34.20 7.00
CA ASP A 28 8.59 34.09 5.73
C ASP A 28 8.71 32.71 5.09
N ASN A 29 9.90 32.10 5.15
CA ASN A 29 10.16 30.79 4.55
C ASN A 29 9.58 29.64 5.41
N LEU A 30 9.59 29.79 6.74
CA LEU A 30 9.00 28.80 7.67
C LEU A 30 7.47 28.85 7.62
N GLN A 31 6.84 30.03 7.54
CA GLN A 31 5.39 30.15 7.37
C GLN A 31 4.92 29.58 6.02
N GLN A 32 5.62 29.85 4.92
CA GLN A 32 5.28 29.27 3.61
C GLN A 32 5.39 27.74 3.59
N LYS A 33 6.43 27.17 4.23
CA LYS A 33 6.58 25.71 4.37
C LYS A 33 5.49 25.11 5.26
N GLN A 34 5.09 25.80 6.32
CA GLN A 34 3.99 25.37 7.20
C GLN A 34 2.63 25.40 6.48
N LEU A 35 2.37 26.42 5.67
CA LEU A 35 1.13 26.57 4.92
C LEU A 35 1.00 25.57 3.76
N PHE A 36 2.13 25.08 3.21
CA PHE A 36 2.12 24.16 2.06
C PHE A 36 1.27 22.91 2.29
N PHE A 37 1.35 22.29 3.48
CA PHE A 37 0.58 21.07 3.79
C PHE A 37 -0.84 21.36 4.31
N VAL A 38 -1.16 22.63 4.59
CA VAL A 38 -2.52 23.06 4.97
C VAL A 38 -3.34 23.35 3.71
N ASP A 39 -2.68 23.75 2.62
CA ASP A 39 -3.29 23.91 1.31
C ASP A 39 -3.57 22.54 0.67
N SER A 40 -4.86 22.21 0.55
CA SER A 40 -5.37 20.98 -0.06
C SER A 40 -4.84 20.74 -1.47
N THR A 41 -4.67 21.81 -2.26
CA THR A 41 -4.23 21.73 -3.66
C THR A 41 -2.75 21.39 -3.77
N ASN A 42 -1.92 21.98 -2.89
CA ASN A 42 -0.50 21.66 -2.82
C ASN A 42 -0.27 20.25 -2.29
N LEU A 43 -1.02 19.84 -1.27
CA LEU A 43 -0.97 18.47 -0.75
C LEU A 43 -1.39 17.45 -1.82
N ALA A 44 -2.43 17.74 -2.61
CA ALA A 44 -2.86 16.87 -3.71
C ALA A 44 -1.78 16.72 -4.78
N ARG A 45 -1.17 17.83 -5.22
CA ARG A 45 -0.02 17.82 -6.16
C ARG A 45 1.16 17.03 -5.61
N PHE A 46 1.51 17.26 -4.35
CA PHE A 46 2.59 16.55 -3.66
C PHE A 46 2.32 15.04 -3.61
N ASN A 47 1.10 14.64 -3.24
CA ASN A 47 0.72 13.23 -3.18
C ASN A 47 0.74 12.56 -4.56
N PHE A 48 0.22 13.23 -5.58
CA PHE A 48 0.24 12.71 -6.95
C PHE A 48 1.67 12.51 -7.48
N ALA A 49 2.61 13.42 -7.15
CA ALA A 49 4.00 13.26 -7.57
C ALA A 49 4.70 12.04 -6.95
N ARG A 50 4.15 11.42 -5.89
CA ARG A 50 4.72 10.20 -5.29
C ARG A 50 4.49 8.95 -6.14
N LEU A 51 3.64 9.04 -7.17
CA LEU A 51 3.32 7.93 -8.07
C LEU A 51 4.49 7.60 -9.02
N SER A 52 5.19 8.63 -9.51
CA SER A 52 6.33 8.46 -10.42
C SER A 52 7.44 9.48 -10.13
N PRO A 53 8.73 9.07 -10.18
CA PRO A 53 9.85 9.99 -10.02
C PRO A 53 9.82 11.13 -11.06
N LEU A 54 9.15 10.94 -12.20
CA LEU A 54 9.09 11.92 -13.28
C LEU A 54 8.27 13.17 -12.93
N PHE A 55 7.41 13.13 -11.90
CA PHE A 55 6.60 14.27 -11.49
C PHE A 55 7.21 15.12 -10.37
N ILE A 56 8.22 14.62 -9.66
CA ILE A 56 8.74 15.29 -8.45
C ILE A 56 9.30 16.68 -8.76
N GLN A 57 9.81 16.89 -9.98
CA GLN A 57 10.36 18.18 -10.39
C GLN A 57 9.27 19.23 -10.60
N ASP A 58 8.09 18.81 -11.06
CA ASP A 58 6.98 19.69 -11.47
C ASP A 58 5.98 19.98 -10.35
N LEU A 59 5.71 18.98 -9.51
CA LEU A 59 4.61 19.02 -8.56
C LEU A 59 5.05 19.17 -7.10
N MET A 60 6.31 18.88 -6.78
CA MET A 60 6.84 19.06 -5.43
C MET A 60 7.66 20.35 -5.31
N PRO A 61 7.65 21.03 -4.15
CA PRO A 61 8.52 22.17 -3.88
C PRO A 61 9.98 21.70 -3.83
N LYS A 62 10.94 22.62 -3.97
CA LYS A 62 12.38 22.28 -3.98
C LYS A 62 12.84 21.59 -2.69
N GLN A 63 12.36 22.07 -1.55
CA GLN A 63 12.73 21.52 -0.26
C GLN A 63 11.59 21.67 0.74
N ILE A 64 11.10 20.54 1.24
CA ILE A 64 10.14 20.50 2.34
C ILE A 64 10.28 19.17 3.08
N SER A 65 9.97 19.17 4.38
CA SER A 65 9.85 17.94 5.16
C SER A 65 8.68 18.07 6.12
N ARG A 66 8.08 16.91 6.44
CA ARG A 66 7.01 16.77 7.41
C ARG A 66 7.29 15.51 8.22
N ILE A 67 7.04 15.62 9.51
CA ILE A 67 6.90 14.48 10.42
C ILE A 67 5.51 14.54 11.03
N GLY A 68 4.88 13.39 11.22
CA GLY A 68 3.57 13.29 11.82
C GLY A 68 3.45 12.05 12.68
N ILE A 69 2.74 12.20 13.79
CA ILE A 69 2.27 11.09 14.61
C ILE A 69 0.75 11.08 14.57
N ALA A 70 0.16 9.90 14.47
CA ALA A 70 -1.28 9.73 14.54
C ALA A 70 -1.63 8.50 15.39
N TYR A 71 -2.77 8.57 16.06
CA TYR A 71 -3.36 7.45 16.77
C TYR A 71 -4.81 7.32 16.34
N GLN A 72 -5.20 6.12 15.94
CA GLN A 72 -6.54 5.80 15.46
C GLN A 72 -7.08 4.62 16.26
N ARG A 73 -8.32 4.74 16.72
CA ARG A 73 -9.04 3.68 17.43
C ARG A 73 -10.38 3.45 16.76
N GLU A 74 -10.62 2.21 16.37
CA GLU A 74 -11.87 1.74 15.79
C GLU A 74 -12.46 0.64 16.68
N GLN A 75 -13.78 0.65 16.83
CA GLN A 75 -14.50 -0.35 17.61
C GLN A 75 -15.93 -0.47 17.11
N GLY A 76 -16.39 -1.69 16.83
CA GLY A 76 -17.75 -1.94 16.36
C GLY A 76 -17.96 -3.40 15.94
N GLY A 77 -19.23 -3.80 15.89
CA GLY A 77 -19.62 -5.14 15.42
C GLY A 77 -19.83 -5.26 13.91
N PHE A 78 -19.92 -4.12 13.20
CA PHE A 78 -20.03 -4.09 11.75
C PHE A 78 -18.64 -4.17 11.13
N VAL A 79 -18.19 -5.39 10.87
CA VAL A 79 -16.85 -5.70 10.36
C VAL A 79 -16.94 -6.78 9.30
N GLU A 80 -15.93 -6.85 8.44
CA GLU A 80 -15.76 -7.95 7.50
C GLU A 80 -15.61 -9.30 8.23
N ALA A 81 -15.90 -10.41 7.55
CA ALA A 81 -15.85 -11.75 8.16
C ALA A 81 -14.48 -12.10 8.78
N GLN A 82 -13.39 -11.59 8.18
CA GLN A 82 -12.01 -11.74 8.63
C GLN A 82 -11.47 -10.51 9.38
N GLY A 83 -12.31 -9.48 9.52
CA GLY A 83 -11.96 -8.22 10.17
C GLY A 83 -11.96 -8.30 11.69
N SER A 84 -11.34 -7.31 12.32
CA SER A 84 -11.29 -7.17 13.77
C SER A 84 -12.37 -6.24 14.29
N THR A 85 -13.03 -6.62 15.39
CA THR A 85 -14.07 -5.78 16.04
C THR A 85 -13.53 -4.57 16.78
N LYS A 86 -12.21 -4.55 17.00
CA LYS A 86 -11.50 -3.44 17.62
C LYS A 86 -10.09 -3.35 17.05
N THR A 87 -9.69 -2.15 16.69
CA THR A 87 -8.36 -1.87 16.13
C THR A 87 -7.79 -0.62 16.79
N ASN A 88 -6.55 -0.71 17.28
CA ASN A 88 -5.78 0.45 17.72
C ASN A 88 -4.53 0.57 16.85
N THR A 89 -4.37 1.70 16.18
CA THR A 89 -3.24 1.96 15.29
C THR A 89 -2.47 3.17 15.78
N ALA A 90 -1.19 2.99 16.09
CA ALA A 90 -0.23 4.07 16.25
C ALA A 90 0.60 4.20 14.97
N HIS A 91 0.74 5.44 14.49
CA HIS A 91 1.35 5.74 13.20
C HIS A 91 2.40 6.83 13.37
N LEU A 92 3.62 6.58 12.89
CA LEU A 92 4.69 7.56 12.77
C LEU A 92 5.05 7.66 11.29
N ARG A 93 4.94 8.86 10.72
CA ARG A 93 5.28 9.12 9.32
C ARG A 93 6.27 10.27 9.20
N SER A 94 7.16 10.18 8.23
CA SER A 94 8.03 11.27 7.83
C SER A 94 8.16 11.26 6.32
N ASP A 95 8.00 12.41 5.67
CA ASP A 95 8.18 12.55 4.24
C ASP A 95 8.80 13.90 3.88
N GLY A 96 9.54 13.94 2.79
CA GLY A 96 10.19 15.17 2.37
C GLY A 96 10.84 15.06 1.01
N VAL A 97 11.20 16.24 0.50
CA VAL A 97 11.90 16.43 -0.77
C VAL A 97 13.08 17.37 -0.54
N THR A 98 14.15 17.15 -1.29
CA THR A 98 15.31 18.02 -1.34
C THR A 98 15.90 18.02 -2.74
N GLU A 99 16.86 18.91 -2.97
CA GLU A 99 17.63 18.98 -4.21
C GLU A 99 19.12 18.90 -3.88
N LEU A 100 19.83 17.98 -4.52
CA LEU A 100 21.27 17.80 -4.37
C LEU A 100 21.95 17.75 -5.74
N LYS A 101 22.78 18.76 -6.04
CA LYS A 101 23.54 18.84 -7.31
C LYS A 101 22.67 18.62 -8.57
N GLY A 102 21.48 19.23 -8.59
CA GLY A 102 20.52 19.12 -9.69
C GLY A 102 19.72 17.80 -9.73
N ILE A 103 19.85 16.93 -8.73
CA ILE A 103 19.01 15.76 -8.53
C ILE A 103 17.93 16.11 -7.51
N ARG A 104 16.67 15.96 -7.89
CA ARG A 104 15.53 16.06 -6.98
C ARG A 104 15.35 14.70 -6.31
N LEU A 105 15.28 14.71 -4.98
CA LEU A 105 15.18 13.51 -4.15
C LEU A 105 13.95 13.64 -3.25
N TYR A 106 13.04 12.67 -3.31
CA TYR A 106 11.95 12.50 -2.38
C TYR A 106 12.18 11.24 -1.54
N GLY A 107 11.85 11.31 -0.25
CA GLY A 107 11.90 10.19 0.66
C GLY A 107 10.68 10.19 1.58
N SER A 108 10.19 9.00 1.91
CA SER A 108 9.21 8.80 2.97
C SER A 108 9.47 7.54 3.77
N PHE A 109 9.17 7.64 5.06
CA PHE A 109 9.17 6.58 6.06
C PHE A 109 7.80 6.53 6.73
N ASP A 110 7.28 5.33 6.89
CA ASP A 110 6.00 5.06 7.52
C ASP A 110 6.16 3.88 8.48
N TYR A 111 5.79 4.07 9.75
CA TYR A 111 5.74 3.02 10.75
C TYR A 111 4.34 2.92 11.34
N ARG A 112 3.75 1.72 11.26
CA ARG A 112 2.43 1.41 11.82
C ARG A 112 2.55 0.29 12.83
N LYS A 113 2.11 0.55 14.07
CA LYS A 113 1.84 -0.49 15.08
C LYS A 113 0.32 -0.65 15.20
N VAL A 114 -0.18 -1.82 14.85
CA VAL A 114 -1.62 -2.13 14.87
C VAL A 114 -1.88 -3.24 15.88
N PHE A 115 -2.88 -3.04 16.73
CA PHE A 115 -3.45 -4.05 17.62
C PHE A 115 -4.86 -4.35 17.15
N GLU A 116 -5.11 -5.59 16.73
CA GLU A 116 -6.40 -6.09 16.28
C GLU A 116 -6.97 -7.06 17.32
N ASP A 117 -8.26 -6.95 17.62
CA ASP A 117 -8.96 -7.86 18.52
C ASP A 117 -10.10 -8.59 17.79
N SER A 118 -10.24 -9.87 18.12
CA SER A 118 -11.30 -10.75 17.63
C SER A 118 -11.29 -10.97 16.12
N THR A 119 -10.07 -11.00 15.56
CA THR A 119 -9.81 -11.46 14.19
C THR A 119 -10.02 -12.97 14.12
N ARG A 120 -10.73 -13.46 13.09
CA ARG A 120 -10.98 -14.89 12.86
C ARG A 120 -10.63 -15.27 11.42
N PHE A 121 -10.31 -16.54 11.17
CA PHE A 121 -10.04 -17.07 9.82
C PHE A 121 -9.05 -16.23 8.98
N ALA A 122 -8.04 -15.64 9.62
CA ALA A 122 -7.18 -14.67 8.94
C ALA A 122 -5.74 -14.69 9.46
N HIS A 123 -5.09 -15.86 9.47
CA HIS A 123 -3.64 -15.95 9.68
C HIS A 123 -2.90 -15.52 8.40
N GLN A 124 -3.08 -14.26 8.03
CA GLN A 124 -2.57 -13.61 6.83
C GLN A 124 -2.13 -12.17 7.13
N THR A 125 -1.36 -11.59 6.19
CA THR A 125 -1.08 -10.15 6.20
C THR A 125 -2.35 -9.36 5.85
N ARG A 126 -2.31 -8.05 6.06
CA ARG A 126 -3.32 -7.13 5.52
C ARG A 126 -2.90 -6.52 4.18
N ASN A 127 -1.74 -6.93 3.66
CA ASN A 127 -1.16 -6.43 2.42
C ASN A 127 -1.40 -7.39 1.25
N ASN A 128 -1.59 -8.69 1.52
CA ASN A 128 -1.87 -9.73 0.53
C ASN A 128 -3.22 -10.40 0.79
N THR A 129 -4.29 -9.63 1.02
CA THR A 129 -5.63 -10.18 1.35
C THR A 129 -6.33 -10.83 0.17
N THR A 130 -5.77 -10.72 -1.04
CA THR A 130 -6.31 -11.33 -2.26
C THR A 130 -5.97 -12.81 -2.36
N THR A 131 -4.99 -13.28 -1.58
CA THR A 131 -4.50 -14.65 -1.64
C THR A 131 -5.59 -15.68 -1.35
N PRO A 132 -5.70 -16.74 -2.17
CA PRO A 132 -6.57 -17.88 -1.86
C PRO A 132 -5.96 -18.85 -0.85
N TYR A 133 -4.67 -18.71 -0.51
CA TYR A 133 -3.90 -19.71 0.22
C TYR A 133 -3.45 -19.18 1.59
N TYR A 134 -4.16 -19.56 2.65
CA TYR A 134 -3.88 -19.09 4.01
C TYR A 134 -4.38 -20.05 5.09
N TYR A 135 -3.83 -19.92 6.30
CA TYR A 135 -4.37 -20.59 7.48
C TYR A 135 -5.47 -19.77 8.14
N GLY A 136 -6.49 -20.44 8.65
CA GLY A 136 -7.56 -19.79 9.40
C GLY A 136 -8.10 -20.69 10.52
N SER A 137 -8.58 -20.06 11.60
CA SER A 137 -9.24 -20.75 12.69
C SER A 137 -10.53 -20.02 13.11
N PRO A 138 -11.55 -20.74 13.63
CA PRO A 138 -12.79 -20.14 14.10
C PRO A 138 -12.68 -19.28 15.37
N VAL A 139 -11.61 -19.44 16.15
CA VAL A 139 -11.43 -18.70 17.40
C VAL A 139 -11.02 -17.25 17.12
N ASN A 140 -11.44 -16.38 18.03
CA ASN A 140 -11.05 -14.98 18.02
C ASN A 140 -9.58 -14.85 18.43
N ASN A 141 -8.76 -14.27 17.56
CA ASN A 141 -7.36 -14.01 17.79
C ASN A 141 -7.11 -12.52 18.01
N HIS A 142 -6.15 -12.24 18.90
CA HIS A 142 -5.62 -10.90 19.09
C HIS A 142 -4.27 -10.81 18.37
N TYR A 143 -4.20 -9.89 17.43
CA TYR A 143 -3.06 -9.70 16.55
C TYR A 143 -2.30 -8.43 16.89
N GLU A 144 -0.99 -8.55 16.93
CA GLU A 144 -0.08 -7.42 16.90
C GLU A 144 0.63 -7.36 15.55
N ARG A 145 0.70 -6.17 14.96
CA ARG A 145 1.33 -5.94 13.67
C ARG A 145 2.27 -4.76 13.76
N ALA A 146 3.50 -4.91 13.29
CA ALA A 146 4.47 -3.84 13.11
C ALA A 146 4.85 -3.78 11.64
N ILE A 147 4.61 -2.65 10.98
CA ILE A 147 4.83 -2.47 9.55
C ILE A 147 5.74 -1.26 9.35
N TYR A 148 6.77 -1.43 8.54
CA TYR A 148 7.72 -0.40 8.16
C TYR A 148 7.71 -0.27 6.64
N ASP A 149 7.31 0.89 6.12
CA ASP A 149 7.36 1.20 4.70
C ASP A 149 8.35 2.36 4.44
N PHE A 150 9.19 2.19 3.42
CA PHE A 150 10.15 3.17 2.95
C PHE A 150 9.94 3.39 1.45
N LYS A 151 9.91 4.64 1.01
CA LYS A 151 9.90 4.99 -0.41
C LYS A 151 10.92 6.08 -0.67
N VAL A 152 11.72 5.90 -1.71
CA VAL A 152 12.68 6.89 -2.20
C VAL A 152 12.48 7.06 -3.70
N LEU A 153 12.44 8.31 -4.16
CA LEU A 153 12.37 8.67 -5.57
C LEU A 153 13.48 9.67 -5.86
N GLY A 154 14.17 9.49 -6.99
CA GLY A 154 15.18 10.42 -7.48
C GLY A 154 14.94 10.75 -8.94
N ALA A 155 15.08 12.01 -9.33
CA ALA A 155 14.99 12.42 -10.73
C ALA A 155 15.95 13.55 -11.06
N ARG A 156 16.41 13.57 -12.31
CA ARG A 156 17.29 14.61 -12.84
C ARG A 156 16.93 14.95 -14.27
N ASN A 157 16.98 16.24 -14.60
CA ASN A 157 16.86 16.72 -15.97
C ASN A 157 18.22 16.74 -16.68
N PHE A 158 18.15 16.49 -17.98
CA PHE A 158 19.25 16.47 -18.93
C PHE A 158 18.83 17.22 -20.20
N LEU A 159 19.81 17.55 -21.04
CA LEU A 159 19.59 18.15 -22.36
C LEU A 159 18.74 19.44 -22.31
N ALA A 160 19.09 20.36 -21.40
CA ALA A 160 18.33 21.60 -21.17
C ALA A 160 16.83 21.33 -20.92
N ASP A 161 16.55 20.44 -19.96
CA ASP A 161 15.22 20.00 -19.56
C ASP A 161 14.41 19.27 -20.64
N ARG A 162 15.04 18.78 -21.73
CA ARG A 162 14.31 17.96 -22.72
C ARG A 162 14.11 16.52 -22.27
N LEU A 163 14.99 16.01 -21.41
CA LEU A 163 14.99 14.62 -20.97
C LEU A 163 15.04 14.57 -19.44
N THR A 164 14.20 13.77 -18.82
CA THR A 164 14.24 13.50 -17.38
C THR A 164 14.42 12.02 -17.14
N ALA A 165 15.45 11.63 -16.40
CA ALA A 165 15.59 10.26 -15.92
C ALA A 165 15.22 10.21 -14.43
N GLY A 166 14.54 9.14 -14.04
CA GLY A 166 14.09 8.91 -12.68
C GLY A 166 14.33 7.47 -12.22
N ILE A 167 14.59 7.31 -10.93
CA ILE A 167 14.66 6.02 -10.24
C ILE A 167 13.78 6.05 -9.01
N GLY A 168 13.24 4.89 -8.64
CA GLY A 168 12.44 4.71 -7.44
C GLY A 168 12.77 3.41 -6.73
N LEU A 169 12.66 3.42 -5.41
CA LEU A 169 12.78 2.25 -4.55
C LEU A 169 11.67 2.30 -3.50
N GLU A 170 10.96 1.20 -3.35
CA GLU A 170 9.94 0.98 -2.32
C GLU A 170 10.31 -0.28 -1.54
N TYR A 171 10.48 -0.15 -0.23
CA TYR A 171 10.92 -1.22 0.65
C TYR A 171 9.97 -1.36 1.82
N LYS A 172 9.55 -2.59 2.10
CA LYS A 172 8.67 -2.89 3.22
C LYS A 172 9.15 -4.10 3.99
N VAL A 173 9.05 -4.01 5.31
CA VAL A 173 9.17 -5.15 6.22
C VAL A 173 8.02 -5.09 7.21
N ALA A 174 7.41 -6.24 7.49
CA ALA A 174 6.41 -6.34 8.53
C ALA A 174 6.52 -7.63 9.34
N ASP A 175 6.08 -7.53 10.59
CA ASP A 175 5.89 -8.66 11.49
C ASP A 175 4.47 -8.64 12.02
N HIS A 176 3.80 -9.79 11.97
CA HIS A 176 2.42 -9.97 12.36
C HIS A 176 2.30 -11.22 13.21
N PHE A 177 1.84 -11.12 14.45
CA PHE A 177 1.68 -12.30 15.29
C PHE A 177 0.42 -12.24 16.15
N ALA A 178 -0.20 -13.40 16.34
CA ALA A 178 -1.26 -13.57 17.33
C ALA A 178 -0.67 -13.92 18.70
N ASN A 179 -1.21 -13.32 19.76
CA ASN A 179 -0.71 -13.53 21.13
C ASN A 179 -1.44 -14.64 21.91
N ASN A 180 -2.56 -15.13 21.37
CA ASN A 180 -3.35 -16.26 21.87
C ASN A 180 -3.36 -17.42 20.88
N ASP A 181 -3.73 -18.60 21.35
CA ASP A 181 -3.75 -19.81 20.53
C ASP A 181 -5.02 -19.86 19.65
N PRO A 182 -4.90 -20.23 18.37
CA PRO A 182 -3.67 -20.51 17.63
C PRO A 182 -2.87 -19.25 17.28
N ARG A 183 -1.55 -19.35 17.46
CA ARG A 183 -0.58 -18.27 17.27
C ARG A 183 -0.08 -18.25 15.85
N GLY A 184 -0.84 -17.61 14.96
CA GLY A 184 -0.37 -17.32 13.60
C GLY A 184 0.69 -16.22 13.63
N ALA A 185 1.83 -16.46 13.00
CA ALA A 185 2.90 -15.51 12.76
C ALA A 185 3.13 -15.37 11.24
N VAL A 186 3.26 -14.14 10.77
CA VAL A 186 3.55 -13.82 9.37
C VAL A 186 4.64 -12.75 9.32
N ASN A 187 5.78 -13.10 8.73
CA ASN A 187 6.86 -12.15 8.45
C ASN A 187 6.83 -11.79 6.97
N GLU A 188 6.76 -10.49 6.67
CA GLU A 188 6.66 -9.95 5.31
C GLU A 188 7.93 -9.16 4.97
N TYR A 189 8.37 -9.33 3.73
CA TYR A 189 9.41 -8.54 3.10
C TYR A 189 8.96 -8.20 1.68
N GLN A 190 9.19 -6.96 1.23
CA GLN A 190 8.97 -6.56 -0.15
C GLN A 190 9.97 -5.49 -0.57
N LEU A 191 10.49 -5.60 -1.80
CA LEU A 191 11.29 -4.58 -2.46
C LEU A 191 10.79 -4.39 -3.89
N ASN A 192 10.40 -3.18 -4.24
CA ASN A 192 10.13 -2.77 -5.62
C ASN A 192 11.14 -1.69 -6.04
N THR A 193 11.58 -1.77 -7.28
CA THR A 193 12.46 -0.81 -7.92
C THR A 193 11.80 -0.32 -9.20
N LYS A 194 12.11 0.91 -9.57
CA LYS A 194 11.55 1.55 -10.75
C LYS A 194 12.61 2.36 -11.45
N ALA A 195 12.66 2.27 -12.78
CA ALA A 195 13.45 3.16 -13.62
C ALA A 195 12.53 3.78 -14.66
N SER A 196 12.55 5.11 -14.79
CA SER A 196 11.64 5.84 -15.66
C SER A 196 12.39 6.92 -16.46
N LEU A 197 11.89 7.22 -17.65
CA LEU A 197 12.42 8.26 -18.54
C LEU A 197 11.25 9.06 -19.12
N SER A 198 11.37 10.39 -19.18
CA SER A 198 10.43 11.24 -19.92
C SER A 198 11.13 12.18 -20.87
N TYR A 199 10.41 12.54 -21.94
CA TYR A 199 10.81 13.51 -22.92
C TYR A 199 9.80 14.66 -23.01
N ASN A 200 10.31 15.89 -23.02
CA ASN A 200 9.52 17.09 -23.22
C ASN A 200 9.46 17.40 -24.73
N ILE A 201 8.34 17.05 -25.38
CA ILE A 201 8.09 17.37 -26.79
C ILE A 201 8.10 18.89 -26.99
N THR A 202 7.47 19.59 -26.04
CA THR A 202 7.50 21.05 -25.95
C THR A 202 7.68 21.44 -24.49
N ASN A 203 7.86 22.72 -24.21
CA ASN A 203 7.89 23.23 -22.83
C ASN A 203 6.56 23.01 -22.07
N LYS A 204 5.50 22.58 -22.76
CA LYS A 204 4.18 22.32 -22.19
C LYS A 204 3.79 20.85 -22.18
N ILE A 205 4.35 20.02 -23.05
CA ILE A 205 3.89 18.64 -23.25
C ILE A 205 5.05 17.70 -22.99
N SER A 206 4.81 16.73 -22.11
CA SER A 206 5.76 15.65 -21.83
C SER A 206 5.08 14.29 -21.86
N PHE A 207 5.85 13.28 -22.26
CA PHE A 207 5.49 11.89 -22.10
C PHE A 207 6.65 11.14 -21.47
N GLY A 208 6.37 10.07 -20.74
CA GLY A 208 7.40 9.22 -20.19
C GLY A 208 6.88 7.81 -19.98
N ALA A 209 7.82 6.92 -19.79
CA ALA A 209 7.56 5.52 -19.48
C ALA A 209 8.56 5.04 -18.43
N GLY A 210 8.18 4.00 -17.72
CA GLY A 210 9.07 3.35 -16.77
C GLY A 210 8.81 1.85 -16.68
N TYR A 211 9.79 1.15 -16.13
CA TYR A 211 9.73 -0.26 -15.85
C TYR A 211 9.87 -0.49 -14.35
N ILE A 212 9.07 -1.41 -13.83
CA ILE A 212 8.98 -1.77 -12.42
C ILE A 212 9.42 -3.23 -12.28
N LEU A 213 10.30 -3.48 -11.32
CA LEU A 213 10.73 -4.81 -10.92
C LEU A 213 10.66 -4.92 -9.42
N GLY A 214 10.11 -6.01 -8.91
CA GLY A 214 10.08 -6.23 -7.47
C GLY A 214 10.07 -7.70 -7.10
N TYR A 215 10.40 -7.95 -5.84
CA TYR A 215 10.28 -9.26 -5.23
C TYR A 215 9.77 -9.10 -3.80
N GLY A 216 9.19 -10.16 -3.26
CA GLY A 216 8.67 -10.20 -1.90
C GLY A 216 8.62 -11.61 -1.36
N GLN A 217 8.49 -11.70 -0.05
CA GLN A 217 8.31 -12.95 0.64
C GLN A 217 7.39 -12.76 1.85
N GLU A 218 6.45 -13.68 2.03
CA GLU A 218 5.76 -13.89 3.30
C GLU A 218 6.17 -15.25 3.86
N LYS A 219 6.53 -15.30 5.15
CA LYS A 219 6.75 -16.55 5.88
C LYS A 219 5.64 -16.74 6.88
N ILE A 220 4.86 -17.81 6.73
CA ILE A 220 3.69 -18.06 7.55
C ILE A 220 3.98 -19.24 8.46
N THR A 221 3.63 -19.13 9.74
CA THR A 221 3.71 -20.23 10.71
C THR A 221 2.57 -20.13 11.69
N VAL A 222 1.97 -21.25 12.06
CA VAL A 222 0.94 -21.30 13.11
C VAL A 222 1.32 -22.26 14.22
N GLY A 223 1.56 -21.71 15.40
CA GLY A 223 1.92 -22.44 16.61
C GLY A 223 0.82 -22.46 17.66
N TYR A 224 1.05 -23.22 18.73
CA TYR A 224 0.22 -23.22 19.93
C TYR A 224 1.14 -23.24 21.15
N LYS A 225 0.74 -22.53 22.20
CA LYS A 225 1.40 -22.63 23.51
C LYS A 225 0.76 -23.73 24.37
N ASN A 226 -0.55 -23.95 24.23
CA ASN A 226 -1.27 -24.98 24.96
C ASN A 226 -1.22 -26.33 24.20
N PRO A 227 -0.62 -27.38 24.79
CA PRO A 227 -0.49 -28.69 24.14
C PRO A 227 -1.85 -29.34 23.85
N ILE A 228 -2.90 -29.03 24.62
CA ILE A 228 -4.25 -29.58 24.41
C ILE A 228 -4.79 -29.21 23.02
N TYR A 229 -4.38 -28.08 22.45
CA TYR A 229 -4.86 -27.60 21.16
C TYR A 229 -3.93 -27.94 19.98
N TYR A 230 -2.67 -28.31 20.26
CA TYR A 230 -1.60 -28.38 19.26
C TYR A 230 -1.88 -29.42 18.15
N GLU A 231 -2.35 -30.61 18.52
CA GLU A 231 -2.67 -31.72 17.61
C GLU A 231 -4.10 -32.24 17.77
N SER A 232 -4.93 -31.54 18.55
CA SER A 232 -6.25 -32.05 18.91
C SER A 232 -7.36 -31.58 17.97
N LEU A 233 -8.05 -32.55 17.38
CA LEU A 233 -9.34 -32.33 16.71
C LEU A 233 -10.52 -32.24 17.70
N THR A 234 -10.31 -32.56 18.99
CA THR A 234 -11.37 -32.50 20.01
C THR A 234 -11.70 -31.06 20.44
N SER A 235 -10.87 -30.09 20.04
CA SER A 235 -11.11 -28.65 20.20
C SER A 235 -11.35 -27.99 18.84
N PRO A 236 -12.48 -28.25 18.16
CA PRO A 236 -12.70 -27.87 16.76
C PRO A 236 -12.58 -26.36 16.51
N ARG A 237 -12.88 -25.53 17.52
CA ARG A 237 -12.74 -24.07 17.43
C ARG A 237 -11.29 -23.59 17.32
N HIS A 238 -10.32 -24.38 17.79
CA HIS A 238 -8.90 -24.07 17.76
C HIS A 238 -8.17 -24.77 16.60
N VAL A 239 -8.84 -25.65 15.86
CA VAL A 239 -8.25 -26.31 14.69
C VAL A 239 -7.95 -25.26 13.62
N ASN A 240 -6.74 -25.32 13.08
CA ASN A 240 -6.37 -24.54 11.91
C ASN A 240 -6.81 -25.28 10.65
N TYR A 241 -7.38 -24.52 9.73
CA TYR A 241 -7.75 -24.96 8.41
C TYR A 241 -6.85 -24.28 7.40
N LEU A 242 -6.33 -25.05 6.47
CA LEU A 242 -5.74 -24.51 5.26
C LEU A 242 -6.86 -24.20 4.28
N VAL A 243 -7.01 -22.93 3.94
CA VAL A 243 -7.87 -22.45 2.87
C VAL A 243 -7.05 -22.40 1.60
N ASN A 244 -7.61 -22.90 0.50
CA ASN A 244 -7.02 -22.86 -0.84
C ASN A 244 -8.13 -22.68 -1.89
N GLY A 245 -8.57 -21.43 -2.05
CA GLY A 245 -9.65 -21.05 -2.96
C GLY A 245 -11.04 -21.50 -2.49
N TYR A 246 -11.95 -21.82 -3.43
CA TYR A 246 -13.35 -22.20 -3.11
C TYR A 246 -13.54 -23.68 -2.70
N GLY A 247 -12.46 -24.38 -2.34
CA GLY A 247 -12.50 -25.78 -1.87
C GLY A 247 -12.86 -25.94 -0.39
N GLU A 248 -13.01 -27.19 0.06
CA GLU A 248 -13.24 -27.48 1.48
C GLU A 248 -11.97 -27.18 2.31
N PRO A 249 -12.07 -26.32 3.35
CA PRO A 249 -10.92 -26.03 4.20
C PRO A 249 -10.39 -27.32 4.84
N THR A 250 -9.11 -27.61 4.63
CA THR A 250 -8.52 -28.87 5.11
C THR A 250 -7.97 -28.66 6.51
N PRO A 251 -8.42 -29.43 7.53
CA PRO A 251 -7.89 -29.31 8.88
C PRO A 251 -6.42 -29.71 8.93
N LYS A 252 -5.60 -28.92 9.63
CA LYS A 252 -4.15 -29.14 9.77
C LYS A 252 -3.76 -29.21 11.25
N THR A 253 -3.39 -30.41 11.68
CA THR A 253 -2.93 -30.70 13.05
C THR A 253 -1.41 -30.61 13.21
N SER A 254 -0.66 -30.66 12.10
CA SER A 254 0.80 -30.54 12.07
C SER A 254 1.27 -29.75 10.84
N ASN A 255 2.56 -29.39 10.78
CA ASN A 255 3.21 -28.72 9.65
C ASN A 255 2.47 -27.48 9.12
N ARG A 256 2.04 -26.60 10.04
CA ARG A 256 1.31 -25.37 9.73
C ARG A 256 2.23 -24.22 9.37
N ASN A 257 3.07 -24.41 8.36
CA ASN A 257 3.91 -23.35 7.83
C ASN A 257 3.98 -23.44 6.30
N TYR A 258 4.32 -22.32 5.67
CA TYR A 258 4.65 -22.22 4.25
C TYR A 258 5.36 -20.89 4.00
N ASN A 259 6.03 -20.76 2.86
CA ASN A 259 6.47 -19.47 2.33
C ASN A 259 5.63 -19.10 1.13
N ASN A 260 5.43 -17.81 0.93
CA ASN A 260 4.90 -17.23 -0.28
C ASN A 260 5.99 -16.36 -0.91
N PHE A 261 6.52 -16.75 -2.07
CA PHE A 261 7.47 -15.96 -2.84
C PHE A 261 6.73 -15.18 -3.91
N GLN A 262 7.02 -13.89 -4.01
CA GLN A 262 6.28 -12.96 -4.86
C GLN A 262 7.25 -12.30 -5.83
N ASP A 263 7.06 -12.48 -7.13
CA ASP A 263 7.83 -11.78 -8.17
C ASP A 263 6.92 -10.78 -8.88
N ARG A 264 7.41 -9.56 -9.08
CA ARG A 264 6.65 -8.46 -9.68
C ARG A 264 7.38 -7.87 -10.87
N SER A 265 6.66 -7.65 -11.95
CA SER A 265 7.14 -6.84 -13.07
C SER A 265 6.01 -5.98 -13.62
N GLY A 266 6.35 -4.85 -14.21
CA GLY A 266 5.32 -3.96 -14.72
C GLY A 266 5.86 -2.76 -15.47
N PHE A 267 4.93 -2.03 -16.08
CA PHE A 267 5.22 -0.82 -16.83
C PHE A 267 4.42 0.34 -16.25
N GLU A 268 4.98 1.54 -16.30
CA GLU A 268 4.22 2.77 -16.10
C GLU A 268 4.33 3.68 -17.32
N GLY A 269 3.27 4.45 -17.55
CA GLY A 269 3.22 5.55 -18.50
C GLY A 269 2.87 6.84 -17.77
N VAL A 270 3.55 7.93 -18.15
CA VAL A 270 3.23 9.27 -17.66
C VAL A 270 3.03 10.23 -18.81
N PHE A 271 2.11 11.16 -18.64
CA PHE A 271 1.87 12.25 -19.59
C PHE A 271 1.55 13.53 -18.84
N SER A 272 2.05 14.66 -19.33
CA SER A 272 1.69 15.96 -18.78
C SER A 272 1.44 17.00 -19.85
N VAL A 273 0.45 17.86 -19.62
CA VAL A 273 0.18 19.05 -20.41
C VAL A 273 0.06 20.23 -19.45
N LYS A 274 0.96 21.20 -19.57
CA LYS A 274 1.10 22.32 -18.65
C LYS A 274 0.62 23.62 -19.28
N ASN A 275 0.09 24.52 -18.46
CA ASN A 275 -0.20 25.91 -18.84
C ASN A 275 -1.13 26.04 -20.06
N THR A 276 -2.21 25.26 -20.08
CA THR A 276 -3.32 25.46 -21.03
C THR A 276 -4.33 26.47 -20.48
N LYS A 277 -5.23 27.00 -21.33
CA LYS A 277 -6.32 27.88 -20.89
C LYS A 277 -7.27 27.21 -19.88
N ILE A 278 -7.35 25.88 -19.92
CA ILE A 278 -8.22 25.09 -19.04
C ILE A 278 -7.47 24.47 -17.86
N GLY A 279 -6.17 24.70 -17.70
CA GLY A 279 -5.35 24.18 -16.59
C GLY A 279 -4.19 23.31 -17.04
N SER A 280 -3.58 22.62 -16.08
CA SER A 280 -2.54 21.62 -16.31
C SER A 280 -3.08 20.23 -15.98
N PHE A 281 -2.67 19.23 -16.76
CA PHE A 281 -3.06 17.84 -16.62
C PHE A 281 -1.83 16.98 -16.43
N TYR A 282 -1.92 16.04 -15.49
CA TYR A 282 -0.90 15.03 -15.24
C TYR A 282 -1.59 13.68 -15.18
N LEU A 283 -1.10 12.73 -15.97
CA LEU A 283 -1.64 11.39 -16.09
C LEU A 283 -0.56 10.38 -15.70
N HIS A 284 -0.94 9.41 -14.88
CA HIS A 284 -0.15 8.22 -14.56
C HIS A 284 -1.00 7.00 -14.88
N GLY A 285 -0.41 6.02 -15.54
CA GLY A 285 -0.99 4.69 -15.70
C GLY A 285 0.05 3.65 -15.35
N SER A 286 -0.35 2.57 -14.68
CA SER A 286 0.54 1.43 -14.46
C SER A 286 -0.17 0.10 -14.60
N LEU A 287 0.59 -0.91 -15.06
CA LEU A 287 0.20 -2.30 -15.08
C LEU A 287 1.33 -3.09 -14.42
N ILE A 288 1.02 -3.79 -13.33
CA ILE A 288 1.96 -4.59 -12.57
C ILE A 288 1.39 -6.00 -12.47
N ASP A 289 2.15 -6.98 -12.93
CA ASP A 289 1.86 -8.39 -12.77
C ASP A 289 2.70 -8.94 -11.61
N GLU A 290 2.05 -9.69 -10.74
CA GLU A 290 2.65 -10.36 -9.60
C GLU A 290 2.39 -11.86 -9.70
N LYS A 291 3.44 -12.66 -9.56
CA LYS A 291 3.35 -14.11 -9.44
C LYS A 291 3.68 -14.53 -8.03
N GLN A 292 2.82 -15.35 -7.44
CA GLN A 292 2.97 -15.85 -6.08
C GLN A 292 3.12 -17.37 -6.09
N ILE A 293 4.18 -17.86 -5.46
CA ILE A 293 4.47 -19.29 -5.31
C ILE A 293 4.43 -19.64 -3.82
N TYR A 294 3.51 -20.54 -3.48
CA TYR A 294 3.36 -21.05 -2.12
C TYR A 294 4.15 -22.34 -2.01
N ASP A 295 5.17 -22.40 -1.15
CA ASP A 295 5.97 -23.59 -0.95
C ASP A 295 6.06 -24.01 0.52
N TYR A 296 6.24 -25.32 0.71
CA TYR A 296 6.65 -25.91 1.98
C TYR A 296 8.11 -26.36 1.85
N ARG A 297 8.95 -26.00 2.82
CA ARG A 297 10.39 -26.30 2.79
C ARG A 297 10.81 -27.11 4.00
N THR A 298 11.51 -28.20 3.74
CA THR A 298 12.22 -29.00 4.74
C THR A 298 13.73 -28.93 4.47
N SER A 299 14.54 -29.57 5.31
CA SER A 299 15.98 -29.70 5.04
C SER A 299 16.29 -30.58 3.82
N ALA A 300 15.32 -31.37 3.35
CA ALA A 300 15.51 -32.34 2.26
C ALA A 300 14.82 -31.93 0.95
N GLU A 301 13.75 -31.13 1.01
CA GLU A 301 12.87 -30.90 -0.14
C GLU A 301 12.20 -29.52 -0.09
N ILE A 302 11.91 -28.97 -1.28
CA ILE A 302 11.00 -27.85 -1.52
C ILE A 302 9.80 -28.42 -2.28
N THR A 303 8.60 -28.23 -1.73
CA THR A 303 7.35 -28.71 -2.32
C THR A 303 6.44 -27.53 -2.59
N ASP A 304 6.14 -27.27 -3.86
CA ASP A 304 5.15 -26.26 -4.25
C ASP A 304 3.74 -26.73 -3.85
N MET A 305 2.95 -25.82 -3.32
CA MET A 305 1.64 -26.08 -2.73
C MET A 305 0.50 -25.41 -3.51
N ALA A 306 0.74 -24.22 -4.06
CA ALA A 306 -0.20 -23.47 -4.90
C ALA A 306 0.52 -22.38 -5.70
N TYR A 307 -0.15 -21.86 -6.72
CA TYR A 307 0.25 -20.65 -7.43
C TYR A 307 -0.89 -19.64 -7.44
N PHE A 308 -0.56 -18.35 -7.45
CA PHE A 308 -1.53 -17.27 -7.60
C PHE A 308 -0.92 -16.13 -8.40
N ASP A 309 -1.57 -15.78 -9.50
CA ASP A 309 -1.18 -14.64 -10.34
C ASP A 309 -2.12 -13.47 -10.05
N LEU A 310 -1.57 -12.25 -9.97
CA LEU A 310 -2.31 -11.04 -9.69
C LEU A 310 -1.84 -9.91 -10.62
N SER A 311 -2.75 -9.38 -11.42
CA SER A 311 -2.54 -8.18 -12.23
C SER A 311 -3.19 -6.98 -11.56
N LYS A 312 -2.42 -5.90 -11.41
CA LYS A 312 -2.86 -4.61 -10.90
C LYS A 312 -2.75 -3.55 -11.99
N THR A 313 -3.89 -2.97 -12.37
CA THR A 313 -3.95 -1.81 -13.26
C THR A 313 -4.31 -0.57 -12.46
N THR A 314 -3.55 0.52 -12.60
CA THR A 314 -3.88 1.83 -12.03
C THR A 314 -3.95 2.90 -13.12
N PHE A 315 -4.84 3.85 -12.93
CA PHE A 315 -4.91 5.08 -13.72
C PHE A 315 -5.22 6.26 -12.80
N ASP A 316 -4.36 7.27 -12.83
CA ASP A 316 -4.48 8.46 -12.01
C ASP A 316 -4.40 9.71 -12.88
N LEU A 317 -5.38 10.61 -12.73
CA LEU A 317 -5.45 11.89 -13.42
C LEU A 317 -5.53 13.02 -12.40
N LEU A 318 -4.53 13.91 -12.44
CA LEU A 318 -4.52 15.17 -11.72
C LEU A 318 -4.75 16.33 -12.69
N TRP A 319 -5.82 17.09 -12.45
CA TRP A 319 -6.06 18.38 -13.10
C TRP A 319 -5.84 19.51 -12.10
N THR A 320 -5.11 20.55 -12.51
CA THR A 320 -4.88 21.75 -11.69
C THR A 320 -5.18 23.01 -12.49
N LYS A 321 -5.86 23.97 -11.89
CA LYS A 321 -6.17 25.25 -12.53
C LYS A 321 -6.08 26.40 -11.54
N THR A 322 -5.31 27.41 -11.88
CA THR A 322 -5.35 28.69 -11.16
C THR A 322 -6.62 29.45 -11.54
N VAL A 323 -7.38 29.85 -10.53
CA VAL A 323 -8.60 30.65 -10.63
C VAL A 323 -8.41 31.95 -9.85
N ALA A 324 -9.31 32.93 -10.02
CA ALA A 324 -9.14 34.26 -9.42
C ALA A 324 -8.98 34.25 -7.88
N LYS A 325 -9.45 33.21 -7.19
CA LYS A 325 -9.41 33.08 -5.72
C LYS A 325 -8.48 31.95 -5.22
N GLY A 326 -7.56 31.45 -6.04
CA GLY A 326 -6.60 30.42 -5.62
C GLY A 326 -6.37 29.36 -6.69
N ASN A 327 -6.10 28.14 -6.26
CA ASN A 327 -5.97 26.98 -7.15
C ASN A 327 -7.17 26.04 -6.94
N LEU A 328 -7.56 25.36 -7.99
CA LEU A 328 -8.51 24.26 -7.97
C LEU A 328 -7.77 23.00 -8.44
N THR A 329 -7.94 21.91 -7.70
CA THR A 329 -7.36 20.63 -8.08
C THR A 329 -8.42 19.53 -8.09
N THR A 330 -8.36 18.65 -9.07
CA THR A 330 -9.20 17.43 -9.12
C THR A 330 -8.30 16.23 -9.35
N ASN A 331 -8.48 15.20 -8.55
CA ASN A 331 -7.80 13.92 -8.69
C ASN A 331 -8.83 12.82 -8.96
N LEU A 332 -8.63 12.08 -10.04
CA LEU A 332 -9.37 10.88 -10.39
C LEU A 332 -8.42 9.71 -10.33
N SER A 333 -8.71 8.73 -9.48
CA SER A 333 -7.91 7.52 -9.31
C SER A 333 -8.77 6.29 -9.60
N TYR A 334 -8.30 5.42 -10.47
CA TYR A 334 -8.90 4.15 -10.79
C TYR A 334 -7.90 3.02 -10.51
N GLN A 335 -8.39 1.95 -9.90
CA GLN A 335 -7.63 0.73 -9.67
C GLN A 335 -8.47 -0.49 -10.04
N ASN A 336 -7.87 -1.40 -10.79
CA ASN A 336 -8.38 -2.75 -11.02
C ASN A 336 -7.35 -3.76 -10.52
N LEU A 337 -7.85 -4.76 -9.81
CA LEU A 337 -7.13 -5.95 -9.41
C LEU A 337 -7.83 -7.15 -10.03
N ALA A 338 -7.09 -7.99 -10.72
CA ALA A 338 -7.57 -9.24 -11.28
C ALA A 338 -6.57 -10.33 -10.92
N GLY A 339 -7.02 -11.39 -10.24
CA GLY A 339 -6.15 -12.48 -9.84
C GLY A 339 -6.79 -13.82 -10.09
N GLU A 340 -5.96 -14.83 -10.28
CA GLU A 340 -6.39 -16.21 -10.51
C GLU A 340 -5.40 -17.18 -9.89
N ASP A 341 -5.90 -18.27 -9.35
CA ASP A 341 -5.07 -19.31 -8.76
C ASP A 341 -4.77 -20.43 -9.76
N PHE A 342 -3.82 -21.28 -9.40
CA PHE A 342 -3.70 -22.63 -9.94
C PHE A 342 -3.53 -23.62 -8.80
N ASN A 343 -4.57 -24.43 -8.58
CA ASN A 343 -4.60 -25.40 -7.49
C ASN A 343 -3.91 -26.70 -7.92
N LEU A 344 -2.82 -27.06 -7.23
CA LEU A 344 -2.03 -28.26 -7.53
C LEU A 344 -2.72 -29.58 -7.18
N VAL A 345 -3.73 -29.58 -6.29
CA VAL A 345 -4.49 -30.79 -5.95
C VAL A 345 -5.52 -31.12 -7.02
N TYR A 346 -6.20 -30.09 -7.54
CA TYR A 346 -7.24 -30.26 -8.56
C TYR A 346 -6.71 -30.14 -10.00
N PHE A 347 -5.46 -29.69 -10.18
CA PHE A 347 -4.86 -29.36 -11.48
C PHE A 347 -5.73 -28.38 -12.30
N ALA A 348 -6.36 -27.43 -11.62
CA ALA A 348 -7.30 -26.48 -12.21
C ALA A 348 -7.33 -25.15 -11.44
N LYS A 349 -7.90 -24.13 -12.07
CA LYS A 349 -8.27 -22.88 -11.40
C LYS A 349 -9.49 -23.13 -10.52
N ASN A 350 -9.41 -22.79 -9.23
CA ASN A 350 -10.51 -22.92 -8.29
C ASN A 350 -10.86 -21.61 -7.56
N TYR A 351 -10.18 -20.51 -7.89
CA TYR A 351 -10.38 -19.18 -7.33
C TYR A 351 -10.02 -18.09 -8.32
N VAL A 352 -10.88 -17.06 -8.39
CA VAL A 352 -10.66 -15.85 -9.17
C VAL A 352 -10.99 -14.65 -8.29
N TYR A 353 -10.12 -13.65 -8.31
CA TYR A 353 -10.29 -12.40 -7.61
C TYR A 353 -10.51 -11.27 -8.61
N SER A 354 -11.50 -10.41 -8.36
CA SER A 354 -11.69 -9.18 -9.12
C SER A 354 -12.17 -8.06 -8.20
N ALA A 355 -11.46 -6.93 -8.23
CA ALA A 355 -11.85 -5.74 -7.50
C ALA A 355 -11.60 -4.49 -8.35
N ASN A 356 -12.55 -3.56 -8.33
CA ASN A 356 -12.47 -2.28 -9.02
C ASN A 356 -12.77 -1.16 -8.04
N GLU A 357 -11.97 -0.11 -8.09
CA GLU A 357 -12.15 1.07 -7.27
C GLU A 357 -11.99 2.33 -8.13
N LEU A 358 -12.91 3.27 -7.97
CA LEU A 358 -12.87 4.58 -8.62
C LEU A 358 -13.09 5.65 -7.56
N ILE A 359 -12.12 6.55 -7.41
CA ILE A 359 -12.13 7.63 -6.44
C ILE A 359 -12.01 8.96 -7.17
N LEU A 360 -12.89 9.90 -6.83
CA LEU A 360 -12.82 11.28 -7.28
C LEU A 360 -12.68 12.20 -6.07
N ILE A 361 -11.65 13.04 -6.06
CA ILE A 361 -11.41 14.03 -5.01
C ILE A 361 -11.26 15.40 -5.65
N VAL A 362 -11.96 16.39 -5.11
CA VAL A 362 -11.88 17.80 -5.51
C VAL A 362 -11.37 18.61 -4.32
N HIS A 363 -10.38 19.48 -4.57
CA HIS A 363 -9.64 20.23 -3.56
C HIS A 363 -9.66 21.73 -3.78
#